data_AF-A0A6A8AHR4-F1
#
_entry.id   AF-A0A6A8AHR4-F1
#
_cell.length_a   1.000
_cell.length_b   1.000
_cell.length_c   1.000
_cell.angle_alpha   90.00
_cell.angle_beta   90.00
_cell.angle_gamma   90.00
#
_symmetry.space_group_name_H-M   'P 1'
#
loop_
_entity.id
_entity.type
_entity.pdbx_description
1 polymer ?
#
loop_
_entity_poly.entity_id
_entity_poly.type
_entity_poly.pdbx_seq_one_letter_code
_entity_poly.pdbx_strand_id
1 'polypeptide(L)'
;MVMLVMSFTPVSAAQEDVPPYQGRFGPDNALYGLKIAFENIDEAVSLSADAKLDKQAAHAEERIAEAKAMMEKGKHEAAEKAMEGYTAKAAAIDATATKPDVTEEGLQRAWLMVRKHERVLQGLIGDSNMSEQAKSALQRAVENSKAVDMVLSDNVLKIQARYAGEKVAEAKAMMEKGDLEAAKGAMELYMAKMKDINETMDKATLTEEGRQHARQMLSKHETELQGLIGDPNMPEQCKPALRRALNNSRTAEDTLDRVIAKMRPEETPAQERPEETPAKGRQRAATAEQ
;
A
#
# COMPACT_ATOMS: atom_id res chain seq x y z
N MET A 1 31.81 40.66 -27.17
CA MET A 1 31.63 39.65 -26.12
C MET A 1 30.13 39.55 -25.85
N VAL A 2 29.46 38.60 -26.51
CA VAL A 2 28.00 38.41 -26.42
C VAL A 2 27.74 37.35 -25.36
N MET A 3 27.06 37.73 -24.28
CA MET A 3 26.76 36.86 -23.15
C MET A 3 25.43 36.15 -23.45
N LEU A 4 25.52 34.87 -23.82
CA LEU A 4 24.37 34.00 -24.05
C LEU A 4 23.81 33.55 -22.68
N VAL A 5 22.72 34.16 -22.24
CA VAL A 5 21.99 33.75 -21.04
C VAL A 5 21.12 32.55 -21.40
N MET A 6 21.55 31.34 -21.04
CA MET A 6 20.69 30.16 -21.11
C MET A 6 19.69 30.19 -19.95
N SER A 7 18.45 30.56 -20.24
CA SER A 7 17.33 30.39 -19.32
C SER A 7 16.96 28.91 -19.24
N PHE A 8 17.34 28.27 -18.15
CA PHE A 8 16.82 26.97 -17.77
C PHE A 8 15.36 27.15 -17.35
N THR A 9 14.42 26.75 -18.20
CA THR A 9 13.05 26.50 -17.76
C THR A 9 13.09 25.24 -16.89
N PRO A 10 12.72 25.30 -15.60
CA PRO A 10 12.59 24.09 -14.82
C PRO A 10 11.54 23.21 -15.52
N VAL A 11 11.95 21.99 -15.87
CA VAL A 11 11.00 20.94 -16.24
C VAL A 11 10.18 20.70 -14.96
N SER A 12 8.99 21.28 -14.89
CA SER A 12 8.00 20.85 -13.90
C SER A 12 7.82 19.36 -14.14
N ALA A 13 8.32 18.54 -13.22
CA ALA A 13 7.90 17.15 -13.11
C ALA A 13 6.37 17.19 -13.19
N ALA A 14 5.80 16.58 -14.23
CA ALA A 14 4.37 16.48 -14.36
C ALA A 14 3.86 15.79 -13.09
N GLN A 15 3.35 16.57 -12.14
CA GLN A 15 2.71 16.01 -10.96
C GLN A 15 1.60 15.13 -11.49
N GLU A 16 1.61 13.85 -11.13
CA GLU A 16 0.52 12.91 -11.41
C GLU A 16 -0.73 13.39 -10.68
N ASP A 17 -1.37 14.40 -11.24
CA ASP A 17 -2.54 15.07 -10.68
C ASP A 17 -3.81 14.30 -11.09
N VAL A 18 -4.88 14.54 -10.35
CA VAL A 18 -6.22 14.11 -10.75
C VAL A 18 -6.69 15.03 -11.89
N PRO A 19 -7.24 14.49 -12.99
CA PRO A 19 -7.74 15.32 -14.07
C PRO A 19 -8.80 16.32 -13.56
N PRO A 20 -8.85 17.55 -14.10
CA PRO A 20 -9.87 18.52 -13.71
C PRO A 20 -11.28 17.95 -13.87
N TYR A 21 -12.18 18.28 -12.95
CA TYR A 21 -13.56 17.81 -13.02
C TYR A 21 -14.29 18.38 -14.25
N GLN A 22 -14.75 17.49 -15.13
CA GLN A 22 -15.48 17.86 -16.36
C GLN A 22 -16.99 17.58 -16.30
N GLY A 23 -17.50 17.07 -15.19
CA GLY A 23 -18.90 16.65 -15.09
C GLY A 23 -19.88 17.83 -14.96
N ARG A 24 -21.07 17.66 -15.54
CA ARG A 24 -22.16 18.67 -15.51
C ARG A 24 -22.83 18.80 -14.14
N PHE A 25 -22.85 17.74 -13.34
CA PHE A 25 -23.58 17.66 -12.07
C PHE A 25 -22.59 17.48 -10.91
N GLY A 26 -22.20 18.57 -10.25
CA GLY A 26 -21.33 18.54 -9.07
C GLY A 26 -22.11 18.29 -7.77
N PRO A 27 -21.40 18.14 -6.63
CA PRO A 27 -22.01 17.86 -5.32
C PRO A 27 -23.03 18.90 -4.83
N ASP A 28 -22.94 20.12 -5.36
CA ASP A 28 -23.82 21.27 -5.12
C ASP A 28 -25.12 21.25 -5.94
N ASN A 29 -25.30 20.25 -6.81
CA ASN A 29 -26.50 20.11 -7.65
C ASN A 29 -27.49 19.10 -7.06
N ALA A 30 -28.80 19.38 -7.15
CA ALA A 30 -29.85 18.46 -6.70
C ALA A 30 -29.83 17.10 -7.43
N LEU A 31 -29.37 17.06 -8.68
CA LEU A 31 -29.22 15.84 -9.49
C LEU A 31 -27.96 15.04 -9.15
N TYR A 32 -27.13 15.50 -8.22
CA TYR A 32 -25.93 14.77 -7.80
C TYR A 32 -26.27 13.39 -7.22
N GLY A 33 -27.35 13.28 -6.44
CA GLY A 33 -27.79 11.98 -5.93
C GLY A 33 -28.15 10.98 -7.05
N LEU A 34 -28.71 11.48 -8.16
CA LEU A 34 -29.01 10.66 -9.33
C LEU A 34 -27.71 10.21 -10.04
N LYS A 35 -26.69 11.08 -10.12
CA LYS A 35 -25.36 10.70 -10.60
C LYS A 35 -24.78 9.54 -9.79
N ILE A 36 -24.75 9.67 -8.46
CA ILE A 36 -24.27 8.60 -7.56
C ILE A 36 -25.07 7.31 -7.74
N ALA A 37 -26.39 7.39 -7.91
CA ALA A 37 -27.23 6.23 -8.14
C ALA A 37 -26.88 5.51 -9.45
N PHE A 38 -26.66 6.24 -10.55
CA PHE A 38 -26.25 5.65 -11.82
C PHE A 38 -24.86 5.03 -11.75
N GLU A 39 -23.89 5.68 -11.11
CA GLU A 39 -22.56 5.11 -10.87
C GLU A 39 -22.64 3.79 -10.08
N ASN A 40 -23.46 3.74 -9.03
CA ASN A 40 -23.65 2.52 -8.24
C ASN A 40 -24.32 1.40 -9.04
N ILE A 41 -25.27 1.72 -9.93
CA ILE A 41 -25.86 0.74 -10.86
C ILE A 41 -24.80 0.23 -11.83
N ASP A 42 -24.00 1.14 -12.41
CA ASP A 42 -22.93 0.79 -13.35
C ASP A 42 -21.87 -0.14 -12.72
N GLU A 43 -21.52 0.11 -11.46
CA GLU A 43 -20.66 -0.79 -10.68
C GLU A 43 -21.33 -2.14 -10.41
N ALA A 44 -22.63 -2.16 -10.09
CA ALA A 44 -23.37 -3.37 -9.76
C ALA A 44 -23.54 -4.32 -10.95
N VAL A 45 -23.62 -3.79 -12.18
CA VAL A 45 -23.74 -4.58 -13.42
C VAL A 45 -22.39 -4.97 -14.03
N SER A 46 -21.28 -4.73 -13.32
CA SER A 46 -19.95 -5.14 -13.77
C SER A 46 -19.85 -6.66 -13.90
N LEU A 47 -19.29 -7.14 -15.01
CA LEU A 47 -19.22 -8.56 -15.34
C LEU A 47 -18.13 -9.34 -14.58
N SER A 48 -17.20 -8.63 -13.93
CA SER A 48 -16.13 -9.22 -13.13
C SER A 48 -15.81 -8.37 -11.90
N ALA A 49 -15.21 -8.98 -10.88
CA ALA A 49 -14.74 -8.26 -9.70
C ALA A 49 -13.64 -7.24 -10.05
N ASP A 50 -12.75 -7.55 -10.99
CA ASP A 50 -11.74 -6.61 -11.51
C ASP A 50 -12.38 -5.37 -12.15
N ALA A 51 -13.36 -5.57 -13.04
CA ALA A 51 -14.04 -4.46 -13.70
C ALA A 51 -14.78 -3.58 -12.69
N LYS A 52 -15.36 -4.21 -11.65
CA LYS A 52 -15.99 -3.48 -10.55
C LYS A 52 -14.97 -2.68 -9.76
N LEU A 53 -13.82 -3.26 -9.45
CA LEU A 53 -12.75 -2.62 -8.71
C LEU A 53 -12.17 -1.41 -9.48
N ASP A 54 -11.93 -1.56 -10.78
CA ASP A 54 -11.48 -0.49 -11.67
C ASP A 54 -12.48 0.69 -11.70
N LYS A 55 -13.78 0.39 -11.81
CA LYS A 55 -14.84 1.42 -11.76
C LYS A 55 -14.91 2.13 -10.41
N GLN A 56 -14.83 1.39 -9.31
CA GLN A 56 -14.85 1.96 -7.97
C GLN A 56 -13.65 2.88 -7.74
N ALA A 57 -12.45 2.49 -8.19
CA ALA A 57 -11.27 3.34 -8.16
C ALA A 57 -11.45 4.60 -9.02
N ALA A 58 -11.99 4.47 -10.24
CA ALA A 58 -12.26 5.63 -11.11
C ALA A 58 -13.29 6.60 -10.50
N HIS A 59 -14.38 6.09 -9.92
CA HIS A 59 -15.35 6.95 -9.25
C HIS A 59 -14.77 7.59 -7.98
N ALA A 60 -13.88 6.90 -7.25
CA ALA A 60 -13.14 7.52 -6.15
C ALA A 60 -12.26 8.69 -6.64
N GLU A 61 -11.55 8.50 -7.77
CA GLU A 61 -10.79 9.59 -8.40
C GLU A 61 -11.68 10.79 -8.76
N GLU A 62 -12.86 10.51 -9.33
CA GLU A 62 -13.83 11.55 -9.69
C GLU A 62 -14.31 12.35 -8.46
N ARG A 63 -14.49 11.70 -7.31
CA ARG A 63 -14.81 12.39 -6.06
C ARG A 63 -13.69 13.33 -5.60
N ILE A 64 -12.42 12.96 -5.81
CA ILE A 64 -11.27 13.85 -5.55
C ILE A 64 -11.31 15.05 -6.50
N ALA A 65 -11.56 14.81 -7.79
CA ALA A 65 -11.67 15.87 -8.80
C ALA A 65 -12.78 16.88 -8.45
N GLU A 66 -13.95 16.37 -8.06
CA GLU A 66 -15.09 17.19 -7.63
C GLU A 66 -14.78 18.00 -6.39
N ALA A 67 -14.17 17.41 -5.37
CA ALA A 67 -13.81 18.14 -4.16
C ALA A 67 -12.83 19.27 -4.48
N LYS A 68 -11.80 19.01 -5.28
CA LYS A 68 -10.83 20.02 -5.74
C LYS A 68 -11.55 21.18 -6.45
N ALA A 69 -12.42 20.88 -7.42
CA ALA A 69 -13.18 21.89 -8.14
C ALA A 69 -14.17 22.67 -7.26
N MET A 70 -14.71 22.07 -6.19
CA MET A 70 -15.58 22.77 -5.24
C MET A 70 -14.78 23.66 -4.28
N MET A 71 -13.59 23.23 -3.86
CA MET A 71 -12.68 24.04 -3.03
C MET A 71 -12.21 25.28 -3.79
N GLU A 72 -11.81 25.15 -5.05
CA GLU A 72 -11.46 26.29 -5.93
C GLU A 72 -12.59 27.32 -6.07
N LYS A 73 -13.85 26.88 -5.93
CA LYS A 73 -15.04 27.72 -5.98
C LYS A 73 -15.48 28.26 -4.61
N GLY A 74 -14.74 27.97 -3.53
CA GLY A 74 -15.10 28.33 -2.16
C GLY A 74 -16.34 27.60 -1.62
N LYS A 75 -16.74 26.48 -2.24
CA LYS A 75 -17.94 25.71 -1.87
C LYS A 75 -17.56 24.56 -0.92
N HIS A 76 -17.19 24.89 0.31
CA HIS A 76 -16.64 23.93 1.27
C HIS A 76 -17.60 22.77 1.61
N GLU A 77 -18.90 23.02 1.79
CA GLU A 77 -19.89 21.95 2.04
C GLU A 77 -20.01 20.96 0.88
N ALA A 78 -19.93 21.45 -0.36
CA ALA A 78 -19.96 20.60 -1.55
C ALA A 78 -18.67 19.77 -1.68
N ALA A 79 -17.52 20.35 -1.30
CA ALA A 79 -16.25 19.61 -1.25
C ALA A 79 -16.27 18.53 -0.17
N GLU A 80 -16.81 18.81 1.02
CA GLU A 80 -16.99 17.84 2.10
C GLU A 80 -17.86 16.67 1.64
N LYS A 81 -19.00 16.96 1.01
CA LYS A 81 -19.88 15.93 0.45
C LYS A 81 -19.21 15.05 -0.62
N ALA A 82 -18.34 15.62 -1.45
CA ALA A 82 -17.52 14.83 -2.37
C ALA A 82 -16.55 13.89 -1.63
N MET A 83 -15.93 14.35 -0.54
CA MET A 83 -15.02 13.55 0.29
C MET A 83 -15.71 12.45 1.10
N GLU A 84 -16.95 12.66 1.51
CA GLU A 84 -17.80 11.58 2.03
C GLU A 84 -18.07 10.53 0.94
N GLY A 85 -18.34 10.97 -0.29
CA GLY A 85 -18.44 10.10 -1.46
C GLY A 85 -17.17 9.30 -1.71
N TYR A 86 -15.99 9.94 -1.60
CA TYR A 86 -14.69 9.25 -1.71
C TYR A 86 -14.58 8.14 -0.65
N THR A 87 -14.90 8.46 0.60
CA THR A 87 -14.87 7.50 1.72
C THR A 87 -15.76 6.30 1.44
N ALA A 88 -16.98 6.52 0.91
CA ALA A 88 -17.87 5.43 0.52
C ALA A 88 -17.29 4.56 -0.61
N LYS A 89 -16.62 5.16 -1.61
CA LYS A 89 -15.96 4.40 -2.67
C LYS A 89 -14.73 3.65 -2.17
N ALA A 90 -13.93 4.23 -1.29
CA ALA A 90 -12.80 3.56 -0.63
C ALA A 90 -13.27 2.29 0.11
N ALA A 91 -14.35 2.39 0.89
CA ALA A 91 -14.95 1.22 1.54
C ALA A 91 -15.49 0.17 0.54
N ALA A 92 -16.00 0.60 -0.61
CA ALA A 92 -16.47 -0.31 -1.66
C ALA A 92 -15.31 -1.03 -2.38
N ILE A 93 -14.16 -0.36 -2.56
CA ILE A 93 -12.92 -0.94 -3.07
C ILE A 93 -12.43 -2.03 -2.10
N ASP A 94 -12.35 -1.72 -0.80
CA ASP A 94 -11.98 -2.68 0.25
C ASP A 94 -12.87 -3.94 0.20
N ALA A 95 -14.19 -3.76 0.18
CA ALA A 95 -15.15 -4.86 0.11
C ALA A 95 -15.03 -5.69 -1.19
N THR A 96 -14.57 -5.11 -2.30
CA THR A 96 -14.40 -5.83 -3.56
C THR A 96 -13.04 -6.52 -3.61
N ALA A 97 -11.98 -5.87 -3.11
CA ALA A 97 -10.61 -6.37 -3.09
C ALA A 97 -10.43 -7.67 -2.29
N THR A 98 -11.34 -7.97 -1.36
CA THR A 98 -11.32 -9.18 -0.54
C THR A 98 -12.04 -10.37 -1.17
N LYS A 99 -12.65 -10.19 -2.36
CA LYS A 99 -13.34 -11.27 -3.05
C LYS A 99 -12.37 -12.25 -3.72
N PRO A 100 -12.70 -13.55 -3.74
CA PRO A 100 -11.80 -14.59 -4.27
C PRO A 100 -11.62 -14.57 -5.80
N ASP A 101 -12.51 -13.87 -6.53
CA ASP A 101 -12.51 -13.78 -7.99
C ASP A 101 -11.78 -12.54 -8.53
N VAL A 102 -11.14 -11.73 -7.67
CA VAL A 102 -10.26 -10.64 -8.09
C VAL A 102 -8.88 -11.19 -8.47
N THR A 103 -8.34 -10.75 -9.60
CA THR A 103 -7.02 -11.16 -10.08
C THR A 103 -5.87 -10.37 -9.45
N GLU A 104 -4.64 -10.86 -9.58
CA GLU A 104 -3.44 -10.10 -9.18
C GLU A 104 -3.38 -8.76 -9.92
N GLU A 105 -3.63 -8.78 -11.23
CA GLU A 105 -3.59 -7.60 -12.08
C GLU A 105 -4.68 -6.59 -11.70
N GLY A 106 -5.89 -7.05 -11.38
CA GLY A 106 -6.98 -6.22 -10.88
C GLY A 106 -6.61 -5.50 -9.59
N LEU A 107 -6.07 -6.24 -8.61
CA LEU A 107 -5.62 -5.66 -7.35
C LEU A 107 -4.47 -4.66 -7.55
N GLN A 108 -3.49 -4.98 -8.40
CA GLN A 108 -2.36 -4.08 -8.68
C GLN A 108 -2.80 -2.77 -9.31
N ARG A 109 -3.73 -2.80 -10.29
CA ARG A 109 -4.28 -1.56 -10.89
C ARG A 109 -4.97 -0.69 -9.85
N ALA A 110 -5.85 -1.29 -9.04
CA ALA A 110 -6.55 -0.57 -7.98
C ALA A 110 -5.57 -0.01 -6.94
N TRP A 111 -4.55 -0.78 -6.58
CA TRP A 111 -3.51 -0.35 -5.63
C TRP A 111 -2.77 0.89 -6.12
N LEU A 112 -2.33 0.90 -7.39
CA LEU A 112 -1.67 2.06 -7.98
C LEU A 112 -2.58 3.30 -8.00
N MET A 113 -3.87 3.13 -8.31
CA MET A 113 -4.84 4.23 -8.28
C MET A 113 -5.06 4.77 -6.87
N VAL A 114 -5.25 3.91 -5.87
CA VAL A 114 -5.42 4.34 -4.46
C VAL A 114 -4.19 5.07 -3.93
N ARG A 115 -2.98 4.66 -4.31
CA ARG A 115 -1.76 5.40 -3.96
C ARG A 115 -1.63 6.75 -4.66
N LYS A 116 -2.12 6.85 -5.89
CA LYS A 116 -2.27 8.15 -6.57
C LYS A 116 -3.25 9.03 -5.79
N HIS A 117 -4.40 8.50 -5.40
CA HIS A 117 -5.39 9.21 -4.59
C HIS A 117 -4.79 9.72 -3.28
N GLU A 118 -4.07 8.88 -2.54
CA GLU A 118 -3.44 9.26 -1.27
C GLU A 118 -2.50 10.46 -1.44
N ARG A 119 -1.62 10.44 -2.46
CA ARG A 119 -0.69 11.54 -2.73
C ARG A 119 -1.43 12.84 -3.05
N VAL A 120 -2.49 12.77 -3.85
CA VAL A 120 -3.28 13.94 -4.22
C VAL A 120 -4.03 14.50 -3.00
N LEU A 121 -4.66 13.63 -2.20
CA LEU A 121 -5.34 14.01 -0.96
C LEU A 121 -4.38 14.66 0.05
N GLN A 122 -3.16 14.11 0.21
CA GLN A 122 -2.12 14.72 1.05
C GLN A 122 -1.70 16.09 0.54
N GLY A 123 -1.58 16.25 -0.78
CA GLY A 123 -1.31 17.55 -1.41
C GLY A 123 -2.40 18.57 -1.11
N LEU A 124 -3.68 18.16 -1.13
CA LEU A 124 -4.82 19.04 -0.84
C LEU A 124 -4.86 19.50 0.63
N ILE A 125 -4.45 18.65 1.59
CA ILE A 125 -4.41 19.04 3.02
C ILE A 125 -3.47 20.23 3.26
N GLY A 126 -2.43 20.39 2.43
CA GLY A 126 -1.49 21.50 2.52
C GLY A 126 -2.02 22.85 2.05
N ASP A 127 -3.22 22.92 1.46
CA ASP A 127 -3.78 24.17 0.96
C ASP A 127 -4.33 25.05 2.10
N SER A 128 -3.79 26.26 2.23
CA SER A 128 -4.17 27.23 3.26
C SER A 128 -5.60 27.76 3.13
N ASN A 129 -6.25 27.59 1.98
CA ASN A 129 -7.59 28.12 1.71
C ASN A 129 -8.73 27.19 2.19
N MET A 130 -8.39 26.07 2.85
CA MET A 130 -9.39 25.11 3.31
C MET A 130 -9.98 25.46 4.67
N SER A 131 -11.30 25.29 4.80
CA SER A 131 -11.97 25.31 6.11
C SER A 131 -11.51 24.13 6.97
N GLU A 132 -11.54 24.29 8.30
CA GLU A 132 -11.18 23.21 9.24
C GLU A 132 -12.03 21.95 9.05
N GLN A 133 -13.30 22.13 8.71
CA GLN A 133 -14.23 21.03 8.44
C GLN A 133 -13.82 20.25 7.19
N ALA A 134 -13.44 20.95 6.10
CA ALA A 134 -12.94 20.33 4.89
C ALA A 134 -11.57 19.62 5.12
N LYS A 135 -10.70 20.20 5.96
CA LYS A 135 -9.44 19.55 6.35
C LYS A 135 -9.69 18.24 7.10
N SER A 136 -10.64 18.23 8.03
CA SER A 136 -11.04 17.01 8.74
C SER A 136 -11.60 15.95 7.79
N ALA A 137 -12.41 16.34 6.81
CA ALA A 137 -12.91 15.42 5.77
C ALA A 137 -11.78 14.84 4.91
N LEU A 138 -10.79 15.66 4.51
CA LEU A 138 -9.61 15.18 3.78
C LEU A 138 -8.73 14.25 4.61
N GLN A 139 -8.52 14.55 5.90
CA GLN A 139 -7.75 13.69 6.79
C GLN A 139 -8.39 12.31 6.88
N ARG A 140 -9.72 12.24 7.08
CA ARG A 140 -10.47 10.98 7.01
C ARG A 140 -10.30 10.27 5.67
N ALA A 141 -10.35 11.01 4.55
CA ALA A 141 -10.13 10.44 3.22
C ALA A 141 -8.72 9.86 3.06
N VAL A 142 -7.68 10.52 3.56
CA VAL A 142 -6.30 10.00 3.58
C VAL A 142 -6.19 8.74 4.43
N GLU A 143 -6.77 8.74 5.63
CA GLU A 143 -6.79 7.57 6.52
C GLU A 143 -7.48 6.36 5.86
N ASN A 144 -8.63 6.58 5.24
CA ASN A 144 -9.34 5.55 4.48
C ASN A 144 -8.52 5.06 3.27
N SER A 145 -7.86 5.97 2.55
CA SER A 145 -6.97 5.61 1.45
C SER A 145 -5.84 4.70 1.91
N LYS A 146 -5.22 5.00 3.06
CA LYS A 146 -4.18 4.17 3.67
C LYS A 146 -4.72 2.81 4.10
N ALA A 147 -5.91 2.77 4.69
CA ALA A 147 -6.56 1.51 5.05
C ALA A 147 -6.76 0.61 3.82
N VAL A 148 -7.26 1.17 2.73
CA VAL A 148 -7.45 0.44 1.46
C VAL A 148 -6.11 0.06 0.81
N ASP A 149 -5.09 0.93 0.83
CA ASP A 149 -3.72 0.61 0.38
C ASP A 149 -3.16 -0.62 1.10
N MET A 150 -3.36 -0.70 2.42
CA MET A 150 -2.93 -1.84 3.23
C MET A 150 -3.63 -3.14 2.83
N VAL A 151 -4.95 -3.12 2.61
CA VAL A 151 -5.70 -4.31 2.22
C VAL A 151 -5.33 -4.77 0.81
N LEU A 152 -5.23 -3.83 -0.14
CA LEU A 152 -4.86 -4.15 -1.52
C LEU A 152 -3.45 -4.75 -1.58
N SER A 153 -2.47 -4.13 -0.93
CA SER A 153 -1.09 -4.62 -0.95
C SER A 153 -0.92 -5.97 -0.25
N ASP A 154 -1.62 -6.21 0.87
CA ASP A 154 -1.64 -7.52 1.53
C ASP A 154 -2.23 -8.61 0.60
N ASN A 155 -3.33 -8.32 -0.10
CA ASN A 155 -3.93 -9.28 -1.04
C ASN A 155 -3.04 -9.53 -2.27
N VAL A 156 -2.36 -8.50 -2.80
CA VAL A 156 -1.35 -8.68 -3.86
C VAL A 156 -0.24 -9.61 -3.38
N LEU A 157 0.35 -9.36 -2.21
CA LEU A 157 1.40 -10.21 -1.65
C LEU A 157 0.93 -11.65 -1.41
N LYS A 158 -0.29 -11.84 -0.91
CA LYS A 158 -0.89 -13.17 -0.72
C LYS A 158 -0.96 -13.97 -2.01
N ILE A 159 -1.43 -13.37 -3.11
CA ILE A 159 -1.53 -14.03 -4.41
C ILE A 159 -0.13 -14.32 -4.95
N GLN A 160 0.77 -13.34 -4.91
CA GLN A 160 2.13 -13.49 -5.41
C GLN A 160 2.91 -14.58 -4.66
N ALA A 161 2.82 -14.61 -3.34
CA ALA A 161 3.48 -15.61 -2.51
C ALA A 161 2.92 -17.02 -2.78
N ARG A 162 1.61 -17.16 -2.95
CA ARG A 162 0.98 -18.44 -3.31
C ARG A 162 1.50 -18.94 -4.66
N TYR A 163 1.51 -18.08 -5.67
CA TYR A 163 2.03 -18.43 -7.00
C TYR A 163 3.50 -18.84 -6.93
N ALA A 164 4.33 -18.12 -6.17
CA ALA A 164 5.73 -18.49 -5.97
C ALA A 164 5.85 -19.90 -5.32
N GLY A 165 5.09 -20.18 -4.27
CA GLY A 165 5.07 -21.50 -3.63
C GLY A 165 4.62 -22.62 -4.57
N GLU A 166 3.61 -22.38 -5.41
CA GLU A 166 3.17 -23.33 -6.44
C GLU A 166 4.30 -23.65 -7.43
N LYS A 167 5.11 -22.64 -7.81
CA LYS A 167 6.25 -22.86 -8.71
C LYS A 167 7.40 -23.63 -8.07
N VAL A 168 7.63 -23.48 -6.77
CA VAL A 168 8.57 -24.35 -6.04
C VAL A 168 8.09 -25.81 -6.04
N ALA A 169 6.80 -26.02 -5.75
CA ALA A 169 6.20 -27.36 -5.76
C ALA A 169 6.21 -28.01 -7.16
N GLU A 170 5.93 -27.23 -8.20
CA GLU A 170 6.00 -27.67 -9.60
C GLU A 170 7.43 -28.04 -10.00
N ALA A 171 8.41 -27.20 -9.67
CA ALA A 171 9.82 -27.47 -9.93
C ALA A 171 10.27 -28.76 -9.26
N LYS A 172 9.87 -29.00 -8.00
CA LYS A 172 10.14 -30.26 -7.28
C LYS A 172 9.57 -31.46 -8.02
N ALA A 173 8.30 -31.42 -8.41
CA ALA A 173 7.64 -32.52 -9.10
C ALA A 173 8.27 -32.81 -10.49
N MET A 174 8.79 -31.79 -11.17
CA MET A 174 9.52 -31.94 -12.44
C MET A 174 10.90 -32.57 -12.23
N MET A 175 11.62 -32.17 -11.18
CA MET A 175 12.91 -32.78 -10.81
C MET A 175 12.76 -34.26 -10.45
N GLU A 176 11.73 -34.64 -9.70
CA GLU A 176 11.44 -36.04 -9.36
C GLU A 176 11.15 -36.91 -10.60
N LYS A 177 10.62 -36.30 -11.67
CA LYS A 177 10.38 -36.96 -12.97
C LYS A 177 11.60 -36.94 -13.90
N GLY A 178 12.68 -36.27 -13.51
CA GLY A 178 13.87 -36.07 -14.34
C GLY A 178 13.71 -35.02 -15.45
N ASP A 179 12.64 -34.21 -15.43
CA ASP A 179 12.41 -33.13 -16.40
C ASP A 179 13.10 -31.84 -15.94
N LEU A 180 14.40 -31.77 -16.15
CA LEU A 180 15.24 -30.70 -15.62
C LEU A 180 15.01 -29.35 -16.30
N GLU A 181 14.63 -29.35 -17.59
CA GLU A 181 14.34 -28.12 -18.33
C GLU A 181 13.02 -27.50 -17.87
N ALA A 182 11.97 -28.31 -17.68
CA ALA A 182 10.73 -27.81 -17.11
C ALA A 182 10.93 -27.30 -15.68
N ALA A 183 11.69 -28.03 -14.86
CA ALA A 183 12.02 -27.62 -13.50
C ALA A 183 12.75 -26.26 -13.47
N LYS A 184 13.68 -26.05 -14.39
CA LYS A 184 14.39 -24.77 -14.55
C LYS A 184 13.43 -23.65 -14.93
N GLY A 185 12.51 -23.88 -15.87
CA GLY A 185 11.47 -22.92 -16.24
C GLY A 185 10.57 -22.53 -15.06
N ALA A 186 10.14 -23.50 -14.25
CA ALA A 186 9.37 -23.24 -13.03
C ALA A 186 10.18 -22.40 -12.02
N MET A 187 11.47 -22.67 -11.85
CA MET A 187 12.34 -21.88 -10.99
C MET A 187 12.58 -20.45 -11.49
N GLU A 188 12.62 -20.23 -12.81
CA GLU A 188 12.70 -18.90 -13.40
C GLU A 188 11.44 -18.08 -13.11
N LEU A 189 10.26 -18.70 -13.23
CA LEU A 189 8.98 -18.08 -12.85
C LEU A 189 8.91 -17.76 -11.35
N TYR A 190 9.40 -18.67 -10.49
CA TYR A 190 9.54 -18.38 -9.05
C TYR A 190 10.40 -17.14 -8.80
N MET A 191 11.60 -17.07 -9.42
CA MET A 191 12.51 -15.94 -9.23
C MET A 191 11.92 -14.62 -9.73
N ALA A 192 11.21 -14.64 -10.86
CA ALA A 192 10.49 -13.48 -11.37
C ALA A 192 9.42 -13.02 -10.36
N LYS A 193 8.62 -13.95 -9.82
CA LYS A 193 7.60 -13.60 -8.83
C LYS A 193 8.20 -13.10 -7.51
N MET A 194 9.34 -13.63 -7.08
CA MET A 194 10.06 -13.10 -5.90
C MET A 194 10.55 -11.65 -6.11
N LYS A 195 10.89 -11.27 -7.34
CA LYS A 195 11.18 -9.87 -7.68
C LYS A 195 9.94 -8.99 -7.51
N ASP A 196 8.78 -9.43 -7.99
CA ASP A 196 7.51 -8.70 -7.83
C ASP A 196 7.13 -8.56 -6.34
N ILE A 197 7.35 -9.60 -5.53
CA ILE A 197 7.14 -9.58 -4.08
C ILE A 197 8.03 -8.52 -3.42
N ASN A 198 9.32 -8.46 -3.79
CA ASN A 198 10.24 -7.44 -3.30
C ASN A 198 9.80 -6.03 -3.66
N GLU A 199 9.43 -5.82 -4.92
CA GLU A 199 8.94 -4.52 -5.39
C GLU A 199 7.64 -4.11 -4.69
N THR A 200 6.74 -5.07 -4.42
CA THR A 200 5.50 -4.82 -3.69
C THR A 200 5.79 -4.46 -2.24
N MET A 201 6.63 -5.22 -1.52
CA MET A 201 6.96 -4.95 -0.12
C MET A 201 7.68 -3.62 0.08
N ASP A 202 8.62 -3.26 -0.80
CA ASP A 202 9.34 -1.97 -0.71
C ASP A 202 8.37 -0.76 -0.81
N LYS A 203 7.26 -0.97 -1.50
CA LYS A 203 6.26 0.03 -1.82
C LYS A 203 5.04 -0.01 -0.91
N ALA A 204 4.73 -1.13 -0.28
CA ALA A 204 3.49 -1.39 0.42
C ALA A 204 3.50 -0.85 1.85
N THR A 205 2.34 -0.39 2.30
CA THR A 205 2.02 -0.30 3.73
C THR A 205 1.36 -1.61 4.12
N LEU A 206 1.94 -2.38 5.04
CA LEU A 206 1.36 -3.67 5.45
C LEU A 206 0.76 -3.59 6.86
N THR A 207 -0.37 -4.27 7.07
CA THR A 207 -0.90 -4.52 8.41
C THR A 207 0.04 -5.45 9.19
N GLU A 208 -0.08 -5.51 10.53
CA GLU A 208 0.69 -6.48 11.32
C GLU A 208 0.42 -7.92 10.87
N GLU A 209 -0.85 -8.27 10.63
CA GLU A 209 -1.24 -9.59 10.11
C GLU A 209 -0.62 -9.85 8.72
N GLY A 210 -0.63 -8.86 7.83
CA GLY A 210 -0.01 -8.98 6.51
C GLY A 210 1.50 -9.20 6.58
N ARG A 211 2.19 -8.55 7.53
CA ARG A 211 3.63 -8.75 7.78
C ARG A 211 3.93 -10.14 8.33
N GLN A 212 3.15 -10.60 9.30
CA GLN A 212 3.28 -11.95 9.85
C GLN A 212 3.04 -13.01 8.77
N HIS A 213 2.01 -12.81 7.94
CA HIS A 213 1.70 -13.72 6.85
C HIS A 213 2.80 -13.73 5.78
N ALA A 214 3.31 -12.56 5.36
CA ALA A 214 4.43 -12.47 4.44
C ALA A 214 5.67 -13.20 4.98
N ARG A 215 6.02 -12.99 6.26
CA ARG A 215 7.14 -13.69 6.91
C ARG A 215 6.93 -15.20 6.94
N GLN A 216 5.74 -15.66 7.30
CA GLN A 216 5.41 -17.10 7.31
C GLN A 216 5.58 -17.72 5.92
N MET A 217 5.11 -17.04 4.87
CA MET A 217 5.24 -17.52 3.49
C MET A 217 6.69 -17.59 3.02
N LEU A 218 7.47 -16.53 3.29
CA LEU A 218 8.90 -16.49 2.94
C LEU A 218 9.66 -17.60 3.67
N SER A 219 9.44 -17.76 4.97
CA SER A 219 10.06 -18.82 5.78
C SER A 219 9.73 -20.22 5.25
N LYS A 220 8.49 -20.44 4.81
CA LYS A 220 8.06 -21.69 4.17
C LYS A 220 8.84 -21.93 2.87
N HIS A 221 8.92 -20.94 1.98
CA HIS A 221 9.69 -21.06 0.73
C HIS A 221 11.16 -21.37 0.99
N GLU A 222 11.77 -20.71 1.97
CA GLU A 222 13.17 -20.99 2.34
C GLU A 222 13.36 -22.42 2.83
N THR A 223 12.47 -22.90 3.68
CA THR A 223 12.51 -24.27 4.21
C THR A 223 12.39 -25.29 3.07
N GLU A 224 11.46 -25.07 2.14
CA GLU A 224 11.27 -25.95 0.98
C GLU A 224 12.50 -25.93 0.06
N LEU A 225 13.04 -24.75 -0.26
CA LEU A 225 14.22 -24.61 -1.11
C LEU A 225 15.48 -25.22 -0.47
N GLN A 226 15.67 -25.05 0.85
CA GLN A 226 16.75 -25.68 1.59
C GLN A 226 16.62 -27.21 1.59
N GLY A 227 15.40 -27.72 1.78
CA GLY A 227 15.09 -29.14 1.68
C GLY A 227 15.47 -29.71 0.31
N LEU A 228 15.11 -29.01 -0.77
CA LEU A 228 15.48 -29.38 -2.13
C LEU A 228 16.99 -29.37 -2.36
N ILE A 229 17.70 -28.34 -1.88
CA ILE A 229 19.17 -28.24 -2.02
C ILE A 229 19.88 -29.38 -1.26
N GLY A 230 19.34 -29.78 -0.10
CA GLY A 230 19.90 -30.82 0.75
C GLY A 230 19.54 -32.25 0.36
N ASP A 231 18.57 -32.44 -0.55
CA ASP A 231 18.17 -33.78 -0.99
C ASP A 231 19.32 -34.46 -1.75
N PRO A 232 19.80 -35.64 -1.32
CA PRO A 232 20.88 -36.37 -2.00
C PRO A 232 20.53 -36.80 -3.43
N ASN A 233 19.24 -36.88 -3.77
CA ASN A 233 18.77 -37.22 -5.11
C ASN A 233 18.60 -35.98 -6.01
N MET A 234 18.86 -34.77 -5.49
CA MET A 234 18.74 -33.53 -6.23
C MET A 234 19.79 -33.46 -7.35
N PRO A 235 19.41 -33.33 -8.63
CA PRO A 235 20.35 -33.18 -9.73
C PRO A 235 21.29 -31.98 -9.52
N GLU A 236 22.60 -32.20 -9.62
CA GLU A 236 23.62 -31.15 -9.43
C GLU A 236 23.40 -29.92 -10.32
N GLN A 237 22.85 -30.14 -11.51
CA GLN A 237 22.55 -29.10 -12.50
C GLN A 237 21.47 -28.11 -12.01
N CYS A 238 20.58 -28.54 -11.10
CA CYS A 238 19.51 -27.71 -10.55
C CYS A 238 19.96 -26.88 -9.33
N LYS A 239 21.01 -27.32 -8.62
CA LYS A 239 21.47 -26.67 -7.37
C LYS A 239 21.80 -25.18 -7.53
N PRO A 240 22.45 -24.71 -8.62
CA PRO A 240 22.67 -23.27 -8.81
C PRO A 240 21.37 -22.46 -8.91
N ALA A 241 20.35 -22.98 -9.59
CA ALA A 241 19.04 -22.31 -9.71
C ALA A 241 18.33 -22.25 -8.35
N LEU A 242 18.32 -23.36 -7.59
CA LEU A 242 17.75 -23.42 -6.25
C LEU A 242 18.45 -22.48 -5.27
N ARG A 243 19.79 -22.36 -5.33
CA ARG A 243 20.54 -21.41 -4.50
C ARG A 243 20.20 -19.95 -4.83
N ARG A 244 20.05 -19.60 -6.12
CA ARG A 244 19.60 -18.26 -6.54
C ARG A 244 18.19 -17.97 -6.02
N ALA A 245 17.29 -18.93 -6.16
CA ALA A 245 15.94 -18.83 -5.61
C ALA A 245 15.94 -18.61 -4.09
N LEU A 246 16.73 -19.38 -3.34
CA LEU A 246 16.88 -19.20 -1.90
C LEU A 246 17.39 -17.81 -1.53
N ASN A 247 18.39 -17.30 -2.27
CA ASN A 247 18.91 -15.96 -2.04
C ASN A 247 17.86 -14.87 -2.34
N ASN A 248 17.01 -15.05 -3.34
CA ASN A 248 15.92 -14.12 -3.62
C ASN A 248 14.87 -14.13 -2.49
N SER A 249 14.56 -15.30 -1.94
CA SER A 249 13.68 -15.43 -0.75
C SER A 249 14.23 -14.67 0.45
N ARG A 250 15.53 -14.82 0.74
CA ARG A 250 16.20 -14.10 1.83
C ARG A 250 16.23 -12.60 1.61
N THR A 251 16.49 -12.17 0.38
CA THR A 251 16.44 -10.75 0.01
C THR A 251 15.04 -10.16 0.25
N ALA A 252 13.99 -10.97 0.05
CA ALA A 252 12.62 -10.59 0.34
C ALA A 252 12.37 -10.47 1.84
N GLU A 253 12.86 -11.42 2.63
CA GLU A 253 12.78 -11.36 4.10
C GLU A 253 13.51 -10.12 4.64
N ASP A 254 14.73 -9.84 4.18
CA ASP A 254 15.48 -8.63 4.54
C ASP A 254 14.72 -7.36 4.16
N THR A 255 13.99 -7.37 3.03
CA THR A 255 13.16 -6.24 2.60
C THR A 255 11.98 -6.03 3.53
N LEU A 256 11.29 -7.11 3.92
CA LEU A 256 10.21 -7.08 4.89
C LEU A 256 10.70 -6.54 6.24
N ASP A 257 11.86 -6.97 6.71
CA ASP A 257 12.45 -6.49 7.96
C ASP A 257 12.80 -5.00 7.91
N ARG A 258 13.34 -4.51 6.78
CA ARG A 258 13.57 -3.07 6.58
C ARG A 258 12.26 -2.28 6.61
N VAL A 259 11.19 -2.80 6.01
CA VAL A 259 9.86 -2.16 6.02
C VAL A 259 9.28 -2.13 7.43
N ILE A 260 9.37 -3.23 8.19
CA ILE A 260 8.98 -3.31 9.61
C ILE A 260 9.74 -2.27 10.43
N ALA A 261 11.06 -2.19 10.25
CA ALA A 261 11.91 -1.28 11.00
C ALA A 261 11.54 0.20 10.77
N LYS A 262 11.22 0.59 9.53
CA LYS A 262 10.77 1.95 9.18
C LYS A 262 9.43 2.34 9.83
N MET A 263 8.58 1.36 10.15
CA MET A 263 7.27 1.58 10.75
C MET A 263 7.30 1.65 12.28
N ARG A 264 8.38 1.17 12.92
CA ARG A 264 8.53 1.31 14.36
C ARG A 264 8.72 2.79 14.66
N PRO A 265 7.85 3.42 15.48
CA PRO A 265 8.08 4.80 15.90
C PRO A 265 9.48 4.86 16.50
N GLU A 266 10.30 5.83 16.06
CA GLU A 266 11.58 6.07 16.72
C GLU A 266 11.26 6.22 18.22
N GLU A 267 11.77 5.28 19.02
CA GLU A 267 11.65 5.39 20.47
C GLU A 267 12.30 6.71 20.82
N THR A 268 11.47 7.71 21.13
CA THR A 268 11.94 9.04 21.52
C THR A 268 13.02 8.78 22.58
N PRO A 269 14.28 9.21 22.36
CA PRO A 269 15.35 8.94 23.30
C PRO A 269 14.82 9.29 24.67
N ALA A 270 14.74 8.28 25.55
CA ALA A 270 14.08 8.41 26.84
C ALA A 270 14.56 9.72 27.44
N GLN A 271 13.69 10.74 27.51
CA GLN A 271 14.05 12.04 28.06
C GLN A 271 14.70 11.72 29.40
N GLU A 272 16.00 12.04 29.52
CA GLU A 272 16.79 11.77 30.72
C GLU A 272 15.93 12.20 31.90
N ARG A 273 15.46 11.21 32.64
CA ARG A 273 14.57 11.41 33.78
C ARG A 273 15.35 12.39 34.67
N PRO A 274 14.84 13.63 34.89
CA PRO A 274 15.61 14.63 35.62
C PRO A 274 16.06 13.99 36.93
N GLU A 275 17.38 13.97 37.16
CA GLU A 275 17.97 13.41 38.37
C GLU A 275 17.19 13.99 39.55
N GLU A 276 16.44 13.13 40.24
CA GLU A 276 15.75 13.51 41.46
C GLU A 276 16.81 14.01 42.43
N THR A 277 16.92 15.34 42.54
CA THR A 277 17.83 15.97 43.48
C THR A 277 17.43 15.47 44.87
N PRO A 278 18.33 14.79 45.60
CA PRO A 278 17.97 14.17 46.87
C PRO A 278 17.40 15.22 47.81
N ALA A 279 16.15 15.01 48.24
CA ALA A 279 15.44 15.90 49.13
C ALA A 279 16.26 16.13 50.40
N LYS A 280 16.70 17.38 50.59
CA LYS A 280 17.47 17.84 51.75
C LYS A 280 16.66 17.56 53.02
N GLY A 281 17.13 16.61 53.83
CA GLY A 281 16.48 16.16 55.05
C GLY A 281 16.14 17.32 55.99
N ARG A 282 14.87 17.45 56.35
CA ARG A 282 14.42 18.28 57.46
C ARG A 282 14.91 17.66 58.77
N GLN A 283 15.92 18.27 59.38
CA GLN A 283 16.26 18.06 60.79
C GLN A 283 15.05 18.49 61.64
N ARG A 284 14.45 17.54 62.37
CA ARG A 284 13.46 17.83 63.42
C ARG A 284 14.20 18.38 64.64
N ALA A 285 13.91 19.63 64.99
CA ALA A 285 14.28 20.19 66.27
C ALA A 285 13.48 19.48 67.37
N ALA A 286 14.17 18.81 68.28
CA ALA A 286 13.62 18.35 69.55
C ALA A 286 13.40 19.58 70.43
N THR A 287 12.14 19.86 70.78
CA THR A 287 11.79 20.84 71.81
C THR A 287 11.66 20.06 73.11
N ALA A 288 12.53 20.39 74.07
CA ALA A 288 12.44 19.93 75.45
C ALA A 288 11.60 20.94 76.23
N GLU A 289 10.53 20.49 76.88
CA GLU A 289 9.93 21.20 78.01
C GLU A 289 9.49 20.19 79.07
N GLN A 290 10.13 20.38 80.25
CA GLN A 290 9.69 20.19 81.65
C GLN A 290 9.34 18.78 82.15
#